data_AF-A0A8T3NH11-F1
#
_entry.id   AF-A0A8T3NH11-F1
#
_cell.length_a   1.000
_cell.length_b   1.000
_cell.length_c   1.000
_cell.angle_alpha   90.00
_cell.angle_beta   90.00
_cell.angle_gamma   90.00
#
_symmetry.space_group_name_H-M   'P 1'
#
loop_
_entity.id
_entity.type
_entity.pdbx_description
1 polymer ?
#
loop_
_entity_poly.entity_id
_entity_poly.type
_entity_poly.pdbx_seq_one_letter_code
_entity_poly.pdbx_strand_id
1 'polypeptide(L)'
;MRRFYAVVRRARGSHYDPTRAASAEVGWWVVHRNRADYPDTTALVDALSDLYTELYRQPKELMRLAAHHRAEAMELSDRWVRDGKDPSSPLLTAIRAELARSYRALAQVVET
;
A
#
# COMPACT_ATOMS: atom_id res chain seq x y z
N MET A 1 14.54 1.58 6.89
CA MET A 1 13.41 0.62 6.87
C MET A 1 13.68 -0.73 7.54
N ARG A 2 14.76 -1.48 7.25
CA ARG A 2 15.01 -2.82 7.86
C ARG A 2 14.85 -2.91 9.39
N ARG A 3 15.43 -1.94 10.13
CA ARG A 3 15.34 -1.92 11.60
C ARG A 3 13.89 -1.80 12.11
N PHE A 4 13.05 -1.03 11.42
CA PHE A 4 11.63 -0.89 11.74
C PHE A 4 10.92 -2.24 11.61
N TYR A 5 11.08 -2.92 10.48
CA TYR A 5 10.50 -4.25 10.26
C TYR A 5 11.03 -5.31 11.22
N ALA A 6 12.30 -5.23 11.64
CA ALA A 6 12.83 -6.15 12.65
C ALA A 6 12.14 -5.96 14.02
N VAL A 7 11.86 -4.70 14.41
CA VAL A 7 11.14 -4.39 15.64
C VAL A 7 9.69 -4.88 15.57
N VAL A 8 8.98 -4.58 14.48
CA VAL A 8 7.58 -5.01 14.29
C VAL A 8 7.48 -6.52 14.29
N ARG A 9 8.37 -7.21 13.56
CA ARG A 9 8.42 -8.68 13.50
C ARG A 9 8.56 -9.28 14.90
N ARG A 10 9.51 -8.77 15.70
CA ARG A 10 9.75 -9.25 17.07
C ARG A 10 8.52 -9.03 17.96
N ALA A 11 7.88 -7.86 17.87
CA ALA A 11 6.73 -7.53 18.70
C ALA A 11 5.46 -8.30 18.34
N ARG A 12 5.30 -8.71 17.07
CA ARG A 12 4.09 -9.34 16.53
C ARG A 12 4.24 -10.83 16.21
N GLY A 13 5.41 -11.42 16.43
CA GLY A 13 5.68 -12.82 16.10
C GLY A 13 5.58 -13.13 14.61
N SER A 14 5.75 -12.14 13.72
CA SER A 14 5.51 -12.30 12.29
C SER A 14 6.60 -13.14 11.59
N HIS A 15 6.24 -13.77 10.47
CA HIS A 15 7.11 -14.69 9.74
C HIS A 15 7.85 -14.09 8.52
N TYR A 16 7.58 -12.83 8.17
CA TYR A 16 8.26 -12.16 7.05
C TYR A 16 9.76 -11.91 7.30
N ASP A 17 10.52 -11.71 6.23
CA ASP A 17 11.93 -11.28 6.30
C ASP A 17 12.02 -9.74 6.38
N PRO A 18 12.60 -9.16 7.44
CA PRO A 18 12.71 -7.70 7.58
C PRO A 18 13.49 -6.98 6.47
N THR A 19 14.46 -7.65 5.84
CA THR A 19 15.24 -7.11 4.73
C THR A 19 14.39 -7.09 3.46
N ARG A 20 13.64 -8.16 3.19
CA ARG A 20 12.73 -8.23 2.04
C ARG A 20 11.58 -7.24 2.17
N ALA A 21 10.94 -7.17 3.34
CA ALA A 21 9.88 -6.21 3.63
C ALA A 21 10.35 -4.76 3.47
N ALA A 22 11.55 -4.45 3.97
CA ALA A 22 12.15 -3.12 3.81
C ALA A 22 12.45 -2.78 2.35
N SER A 23 12.92 -3.75 1.57
CA SER A 23 13.21 -3.56 0.15
C SER A 23 11.92 -3.35 -0.65
N ALA A 24 10.87 -4.13 -0.37
CA ALA A 24 9.56 -3.98 -0.99
C ALA A 24 8.88 -2.65 -0.61
N GLU A 25 9.02 -2.19 0.65
CA GLU A 25 8.52 -0.87 1.05
C GLU A 25 9.22 0.25 0.28
N VAL A 26 10.55 0.24 0.21
CA VAL A 26 11.27 1.24 -0.59
C VAL A 26 10.88 1.13 -2.07
N GLY A 27 10.65 -0.08 -2.58
CA GLY A 27 10.20 -0.33 -3.94
C GLY A 27 8.92 0.43 -4.30
N TRP A 28 7.85 0.28 -3.51
CA TRP A 28 6.62 1.02 -3.81
C TRP A 28 6.79 2.53 -3.59
N TRP A 29 7.61 2.96 -2.63
CA TRP A 29 7.91 4.40 -2.44
C TRP A 29 8.58 5.00 -3.67
N VAL A 30 9.52 4.29 -4.31
CA VAL A 30 10.17 4.75 -5.54
C VAL A 30 9.15 4.89 -6.67
N VAL A 31 8.29 3.89 -6.86
CA VAL A 31 7.23 3.94 -7.88
C VAL A 31 6.28 5.10 -7.62
N HIS A 32 5.83 5.28 -6.38
CA HIS A 32 4.91 6.35 -6.01
C HIS A 32 5.54 7.74 -6.15
N ARG A 33 6.79 7.91 -5.72
CA ARG A 33 7.49 9.21 -5.80
C ARG A 33 7.83 9.60 -7.23
N ASN A 34 8.11 8.64 -8.11
CA ASN A 34 8.34 8.88 -9.53
C ASN A 34 7.06 8.69 -10.35
N ARG A 35 5.89 9.06 -9.80
CA ARG A 35 4.58 8.89 -10.44
C ARG A 35 4.51 9.39 -11.88
N ALA A 36 5.25 10.46 -12.20
CA ALA A 36 5.30 11.04 -13.54
C ALA A 36 5.83 10.07 -14.61
N ASP A 37 6.62 9.07 -14.22
CA ASP A 37 7.21 8.07 -15.13
C ASP A 37 6.25 6.89 -15.41
N TYR A 38 5.09 6.86 -14.75
CA TYR A 38 4.13 5.76 -14.85
C TYR A 38 2.77 6.26 -15.37
N PRO A 39 2.20 5.63 -16.42
CA PRO A 39 0.96 6.11 -17.05
C PRO A 39 -0.29 5.91 -16.19
N ASP A 40 -0.30 4.87 -15.34
CA ASP A 40 -1.43 4.49 -14.51
C ASP A 40 -0.97 3.83 -13.19
N THR A 41 -1.89 3.46 -12.31
CA THR A 41 -1.56 2.89 -11.00
C THR A 41 -1.02 1.45 -11.04
N THR A 42 -0.93 0.80 -12.21
CA THR A 42 -0.60 -0.63 -12.32
C THR A 42 0.74 -0.99 -11.67
N ALA A 43 1.79 -0.19 -11.92
CA ALA A 43 3.11 -0.43 -11.31
C ALA A 43 3.09 -0.27 -9.78
N LEU A 44 2.29 0.68 -9.27
CA LEU A 44 2.13 0.90 -7.84
C LEU A 44 1.32 -0.23 -7.19
N VAL A 45 0.26 -0.71 -7.86
CA VAL A 45 -0.49 -1.90 -7.43
C VAL A 45 0.44 -3.11 -7.34
N ASP A 46 1.31 -3.30 -8.34
CA ASP A 46 2.24 -4.43 -8.35
C ASP A 46 3.24 -4.38 -7.20
N ALA A 47 3.88 -3.21 -6.98
CA ALA A 47 4.82 -3.00 -5.90
C ALA A 47 4.19 -3.11 -4.49
N LEU A 48 2.96 -2.61 -4.32
CA LEU A 48 2.20 -2.79 -3.08
C LEU A 48 1.80 -4.26 -2.87
N SER A 49 1.45 -4.97 -3.93
CA SER A 49 1.14 -6.41 -3.85
C SER A 49 2.37 -7.21 -3.40
N ASP A 50 3.56 -6.87 -3.89
CA ASP A 50 4.82 -7.50 -3.46
C ASP A 50 5.10 -7.26 -1.97
N LEU A 51 4.86 -6.04 -1.47
CA LEU A 51 4.97 -5.75 -0.06
C LEU A 51 3.98 -6.58 0.76
N TYR A 52 2.71 -6.63 0.35
CA TYR A 52 1.68 -7.40 1.06
C TYR A 52 1.99 -8.90 1.07
N THR A 53 2.43 -9.46 -0.06
CA THR A 53 2.88 -10.85 -0.13
C THR A 53 4.03 -11.13 0.82
N GLU A 54 5.00 -10.23 0.93
CA GLU A 54 6.08 -10.43 1.89
C GLU A 54 5.58 -10.37 3.34
N LEU A 55 4.75 -9.39 3.69
CA LEU A 55 4.28 -9.18 5.06
C LEU A 55 3.32 -10.26 5.55
N TYR A 56 2.37 -10.66 4.69
CA TYR A 56 1.28 -11.56 5.05
C TYR A 56 1.51 -12.99 4.58
N ARG A 57 2.54 -13.24 3.77
CA ARG A 57 2.91 -14.58 3.27
C ARG A 57 1.81 -15.24 2.45
N GLN A 58 0.96 -14.44 1.82
CA GLN A 58 -0.13 -14.87 0.95
C GLN A 58 0.23 -14.67 -0.53
N PRO A 59 -0.34 -15.47 -1.45
CA PRO A 59 -0.14 -15.31 -2.90
C PRO A 59 -0.42 -13.89 -3.39
N LYS A 60 0.38 -13.41 -4.34
CA LYS A 60 0.32 -12.03 -4.87
C LYS A 60 -1.05 -11.71 -5.46
N GLU A 61 -1.65 -12.69 -6.13
CA GLU A 61 -2.95 -12.60 -6.79
C GLU A 61 -4.06 -12.24 -5.79
N LEU A 62 -4.00 -12.80 -4.58
CA LEU A 62 -4.97 -12.50 -3.52
C LEU A 62 -4.75 -11.11 -2.92
N MET A 63 -3.52 -10.59 -2.96
CA MET A 63 -3.18 -9.25 -2.45
C MET A 63 -3.58 -8.12 -3.41
N ARG A 64 -3.75 -8.42 -4.70
CA ARG A 64 -3.94 -7.39 -5.75
C ARG A 64 -5.12 -6.46 -5.49
N LEU A 65 -6.24 -6.99 -5.00
CA LEU A 65 -7.44 -6.18 -4.76
C LEU A 65 -7.21 -5.14 -3.64
N ALA A 66 -6.58 -5.55 -2.54
CA ALA A 66 -6.23 -4.65 -1.45
C ALA A 66 -5.22 -3.59 -1.91
N ALA A 67 -4.21 -4.00 -2.69
CA ALA A 67 -3.19 -3.12 -3.24
C ALA A 67 -3.76 -2.11 -4.25
N HIS A 68 -4.72 -2.52 -5.08
CA HIS A 68 -5.44 -1.64 -6.00
C HIS A 68 -6.12 -0.49 -5.28
N HIS A 69 -6.98 -0.79 -4.31
CA HIS A 69 -7.65 0.25 -3.53
C HIS A 69 -6.67 1.15 -2.76
N ARG A 70 -5.53 0.61 -2.30
CA ARG A 70 -4.49 1.41 -1.65
C ARG A 70 -3.83 2.38 -2.63
N ALA A 71 -3.57 1.97 -3.86
CA ALA A 71 -2.99 2.81 -4.91
C ALA A 71 -3.98 3.91 -5.35
N GLU A 72 -5.26 3.59 -5.52
CA GLU A 72 -6.30 4.60 -5.83
C GLU A 72 -6.42 5.65 -4.72
N ALA A 73 -6.36 5.23 -3.45
CA ALA A 73 -6.32 6.18 -2.33
C ALA A 73 -5.09 7.11 -2.39
N MET A 74 -3.92 6.61 -2.84
CA MET A 74 -2.71 7.42 -3.00
C MET A 74 -2.87 8.44 -4.14
N GLU A 75 -3.41 8.05 -5.30
CA GLU A 75 -3.65 8.99 -6.42
C GLU A 75 -4.64 10.09 -6.02
N LEU A 76 -5.72 9.74 -5.33
CA LEU A 76 -6.69 10.72 -4.82
C LEU A 76 -6.05 11.66 -3.79
N SER A 77 -5.14 11.14 -2.94
CA SER A 77 -4.37 11.92 -1.99
C SER A 77 -3.41 12.89 -2.68
N ASP A 78 -2.71 12.44 -3.72
CA ASP A 78 -1.80 13.29 -4.50
C ASP A 78 -2.55 14.39 -5.24
N ARG A 79 -3.73 14.07 -5.79
CA ARG A 79 -4.64 15.07 -6.35
C ARG A 79 -5.06 16.09 -5.29
N TRP A 80 -5.49 15.65 -4.10
CA TRP A 80 -5.86 16.56 -3.02
C TRP A 80 -4.71 17.49 -2.61
N VAL A 81 -3.47 16.98 -2.60
CA VAL A 81 -2.27 17.78 -2.36
C VAL A 81 -2.03 18.81 -3.46
N ARG A 82 -2.14 18.42 -4.73
CA ARG A 82 -2.03 19.33 -5.90
C ARG A 82 -3.13 20.40 -5.90
N ASP A 83 -4.33 20.05 -5.48
CA ASP A 83 -5.51 20.93 -5.41
C ASP A 83 -5.48 21.88 -4.18
N GLY A 84 -4.38 21.89 -3.40
CA GLY A 84 -4.17 22.85 -2.32
C GLY A 84 -4.58 22.38 -0.92
N LYS A 85 -4.90 21.08 -0.75
CA LYS A 85 -5.19 20.44 0.55
C LYS A 85 -6.40 21.02 1.30
N ASP A 86 -7.44 21.42 0.59
CA ASP A 86 -8.67 21.91 1.21
C ASP A 86 -9.29 20.84 2.15
N PRO A 87 -9.44 21.11 3.46
CA PRO A 87 -10.01 20.16 4.42
C PRO A 87 -11.50 19.85 4.15
N SER A 88 -12.19 20.65 3.33
CA SER A 88 -13.58 20.41 2.91
C SER A 88 -13.71 19.64 1.59
N SER A 89 -12.57 19.31 0.95
CA SER A 89 -12.56 18.64 -0.35
C SER A 89 -13.29 17.29 -0.32
N PRO A 90 -14.16 16.99 -1.31
CA PRO A 90 -14.82 15.69 -1.42
C PRO A 90 -13.83 14.53 -1.64
N LEU A 91 -12.59 14.83 -2.06
CA LEU A 91 -11.52 13.84 -2.22
C LEU A 91 -11.21 13.12 -0.90
N LEU A 92 -11.33 13.79 0.25
CA LEU A 92 -11.09 13.15 1.55
C LEU A 92 -12.09 12.03 1.84
N THR A 93 -13.35 12.20 1.44
CA THR A 93 -14.38 11.15 1.53
C THR A 93 -14.06 9.98 0.59
N ALA A 94 -13.60 10.28 -0.63
CA ALA A 94 -13.20 9.25 -1.60
C ALA A 94 -11.96 8.46 -1.13
N ILE A 95 -10.94 9.14 -0.61
CA ILE A 95 -9.73 8.52 -0.03
C ILE A 95 -10.11 7.57 1.10
N ARG A 96 -10.97 8.02 2.03
CA ARG A 96 -11.44 7.17 3.13
C ARG A 96 -12.18 5.94 2.63
N ALA A 97 -13.02 6.09 1.59
CA ALA A 97 -13.75 4.97 1.00
C ALA A 97 -12.79 3.94 0.37
N GLU A 98 -11.77 4.39 -0.36
CA GLU A 98 -10.75 3.50 -0.93
C GLU A 98 -9.91 2.81 0.15
N LEU A 99 -9.47 3.53 1.18
CA LEU A 99 -8.75 2.92 2.30
C LEU A 99 -9.62 1.85 3.01
N ALA A 100 -10.91 2.12 3.21
CA ALA A 100 -11.82 1.15 3.79
C ALA A 100 -12.01 -0.09 2.91
N ARG A 101 -12.06 0.07 1.58
CA ARG A 101 -12.09 -1.05 0.63
C ARG A 101 -10.79 -1.85 0.68
N SER A 102 -9.64 -1.18 0.71
CA SER A 102 -8.31 -1.80 0.81
C SER A 102 -8.19 -2.66 2.06
N TYR A 103 -8.54 -2.12 3.24
CA TYR A 103 -8.46 -2.88 4.48
C TYR A 103 -9.44 -4.06 4.55
N ARG A 104 -10.67 -3.90 4.03
CA ARG A 104 -11.62 -5.03 3.96
C ARG A 104 -11.12 -6.14 3.04
N ALA A 105 -10.61 -5.79 1.85
CA ALA A 105 -10.07 -6.77 0.92
C ALA A 105 -8.84 -7.49 1.52
N LEU A 106 -8.00 -6.77 2.26
CA LEU A 106 -6.86 -7.38 2.94
C LEU A 106 -7.29 -8.33 4.05
N ALA A 107 -8.23 -7.90 4.91
CA ALA A 107 -8.76 -8.70 6.01
C ALA A 107 -9.32 -10.04 5.53
N GLN A 108 -10.05 -10.05 4.41
CA GLN A 108 -10.60 -11.26 3.79
C GLN A 108 -9.56 -12.32 3.45
N VAL A 109 -8.30 -11.94 3.24
CA VAL A 109 -7.21 -12.87 2.90
C VAL A 109 -6.33 -13.23 4.09
N VAL A 110 -6.21 -12.35 5.08
CA VAL A 110 -5.25 -12.51 6.19
C VAL A 110 -5.88 -13.00 7.48
N GLU A 111 -7.21 -12.94 7.60
CA GLU A 111 -7.98 -13.43 8.76
C GLU A 111 -8.56 -14.84 8.53
N THR A 112 -8.12 -15.53 7.46
CA THR A 112 -8.50 -16.92 7.14
C THR A 112 -7.62 -17.91 7.89
#